data_AF-A0A0B1TA16-F1
#
_entry.id   AF-A0A0B1TA16-F1
#
_cell.length_a   1.000
_cell.length_b   1.000
_cell.length_c   1.000
_cell.angle_alpha   90.00
_cell.angle_beta   90.00
_cell.angle_gamma   90.00
#
_symmetry.space_group_name_H-M   'P 1'
#
loop_
_entity.id
_entity.type
_entity.pdbx_description
1 polymer ?
#
loop_
_entity_poly.entity_id
_entity_poly.type
_entity_poly.pdbx_seq_one_letter_code
_entity_poly.pdbx_strand_id
1 'polypeptide(L)'
;MSIMRRVFLEWSCDKSDLPNSVIIKVPCTAKVSDAFEKSSGKKTSKHDMDLMQKTMHGTETKFYRLMQAVDHEPLLVPIIYAAIDCTSEDPVIVMEDYHDCFVVKNTGAFTEKQVSSYPFYKLFLL
;
A
#
# COMPACT_ATOMS: atom_id res chain seq x y z
N MET A 1 -5.37 -0.69 8.40
CA MET A 1 -4.89 0.69 8.22
C MET A 1 -3.41 0.73 8.56
N SER A 2 -2.66 1.58 7.86
CA SER A 2 -1.20 1.61 7.94
C SER A 2 -0.71 3.06 7.95
N ILE A 3 0.49 3.27 8.47
CA ILE A 3 1.23 4.52 8.28
C ILE A 3 2.09 4.34 7.04
N MET A 4 2.03 5.34 6.14
CA MET A 4 2.92 5.42 4.99
C MET A 4 3.96 6.53 5.20
N ARG A 5 5.20 6.24 4.87
CA ARG A 5 6.32 7.18 4.94
C ARG A 5 7.21 7.03 3.73
N ARG A 6 7.72 8.16 3.25
CA ARG A 6 8.82 8.21 2.29
C ARG A 6 10.13 8.12 3.05
N VAL A 7 11.03 7.26 2.59
CA VAL A 7 12.37 7.09 3.13
C VAL A 7 13.35 7.36 2.01
N PHE A 8 14.28 8.28 2.23
CA PHE A 8 15.40 8.54 1.32
C PHE A 8 16.52 7.56 1.66
N LEU A 9 17.12 6.98 0.62
CA LEU A 9 18.12 5.94 0.76
C LEU A 9 19.49 6.49 0.40
N GLU A 10 20.47 6.16 1.22
CA GLU A 10 21.89 6.38 0.92
C GLU A 10 22.51 5.02 0.62
N TRP A 11 23.00 4.85 -0.60
CA TRP A 11 23.65 3.63 -1.04
C TRP A 11 25.16 3.79 -0.93
N SER A 12 25.83 2.81 -0.35
CA SER A 12 27.30 2.79 -0.26
C SER A 12 27.98 2.45 -1.60
N CYS A 13 27.20 2.18 -2.65
CA CYS A 13 27.70 1.84 -3.97
C CYS A 13 27.12 2.79 -5.02
N ASP A 14 27.97 3.22 -5.96
CA ASP A 14 27.59 4.07 -7.09
C ASP A 14 26.89 3.22 -8.17
N LYS A 15 25.64 2.83 -7.90
CA LYS A 15 24.78 2.22 -8.91
C LYS A 15 23.64 3.17 -9.23
N SER A 16 23.58 3.61 -10.49
CA SER A 16 22.54 4.49 -11.03
C SER A 16 21.14 3.90 -10.95
N ASP A 17 21.04 2.58 -10.84
CA ASP A 17 19.78 1.85 -10.99
C ASP A 17 19.07 1.61 -9.64
N LEU A 18 19.65 2.11 -8.54
CA LEU A 18 19.04 2.00 -7.21
C LEU A 18 18.09 3.17 -6.95
N PRO A 19 16.94 2.93 -6.29
CA PRO A 19 15.99 3.99 -6.02
C PRO A 19 16.56 4.98 -4.99
N ASN A 20 16.43 6.28 -5.26
CA ASN A 20 16.79 7.35 -4.32
C ASN A 20 15.88 7.38 -3.09
N SER A 21 14.66 6.86 -3.22
CA SER A 21 13.70 6.77 -2.14
C SER A 21 12.70 5.65 -2.36
N VAL A 22 12.08 5.22 -1.26
CA VAL A 22 11.03 4.21 -1.23
C VAL A 22 9.87 4.68 -0.35
N ILE A 23 8.69 4.13 -0.61
CA ILE A 23 7.56 4.24 0.31
C ILE A 23 7.53 3.00 1.19
N ILE A 24 7.53 3.21 2.50
CA ILE A 24 7.28 2.16 3.48
C ILE A 24 5.85 2.27 4.00
N LYS A 25 5.17 1.14 4.11
CA LYS A 25 3.84 1.01 4.68
C LYS A 25 3.88 0.04 5.85
N VAL A 26 3.68 0.58 7.05
CA VAL A 26 3.75 -0.17 8.32
C VAL A 26 2.34 -0.22 8.92
N PRO A 27 1.82 -1.42 9.26
CA PRO A 27 0.48 -1.55 9.79
C PRO A 27 0.38 -0.87 11.17
N CYS A 28 -0.72 -0.14 11.42
CA CYS A 28 -0.85 0.72 12.60
C CYS A 28 -2.26 0.66 13.21
N THR A 29 -2.34 0.24 14.48
CA THR A 29 -3.60 -0.08 15.16
C THR A 29 -4.38 1.19 15.50
N ALA A 30 -3.68 2.28 15.83
CA ALA A 30 -4.28 3.59 16.08
C ALA A 30 -5.05 4.13 14.86
N LYS A 31 -4.63 3.77 13.65
CA LYS A 31 -5.36 4.17 12.43
C LYS A 31 -6.60 3.30 12.19
N VAL A 32 -6.62 2.08 12.72
CA VAL A 32 -7.80 1.19 12.66
C VAL A 32 -8.88 1.69 13.61
N SER A 33 -8.55 2.11 14.83
CA SER A 33 -9.51 2.68 15.78
C SER A 33 -10.22 3.89 15.19
N ASP A 34 -9.47 4.83 14.62
CA ASP A 34 -10.03 6.07 14.05
C ASP A 34 -11.04 5.79 12.93
N ALA A 35 -10.73 4.84 12.05
CA ALA A 35 -11.61 4.46 10.94
C ALA A 35 -12.86 3.74 11.45
N PHE A 36 -12.70 2.85 12.43
CA PHE A 36 -13.80 2.04 12.93
C PHE A 36 -14.77 2.83 13.81
N GLU A 37 -14.26 3.69 14.69
CA GLU A 37 -15.08 4.57 15.53
C GLU A 37 -15.90 5.53 14.67
N LYS A 38 -15.31 6.07 13.59
CA LYS A 38 -16.03 6.92 12.62
C LYS A 38 -17.12 6.17 11.86
N SER A 39 -16.94 4.88 11.59
CA SER A 39 -17.90 4.09 10.79
C SER A 39 -19.02 3.44 11.62
N SER A 40 -18.74 3.02 12.85
CA SER A 40 -19.63 2.18 13.67
C SER A 40 -20.19 2.89 14.90
N GLY A 41 -19.62 4.03 15.29
CA GLY A 41 -19.98 4.74 16.52
C GLY A 41 -19.67 3.97 17.82
N LYS A 42 -19.00 2.82 17.74
CA LYS A 42 -18.67 1.97 18.90
C LYS A 42 -17.16 1.81 19.06
N LYS A 43 -16.73 1.82 20.32
CA LYS A 43 -15.35 1.52 20.68
C LYS A 43 -15.07 0.04 20.43
N THR A 44 -14.13 -0.23 19.54
CA THR A 44 -13.76 -1.59 19.14
C THR A 44 -12.78 -2.19 20.14
N SER A 45 -12.88 -3.50 20.40
CA SER A 45 -11.94 -4.15 21.32
C SER A 45 -10.52 -4.15 20.75
N LYS A 46 -9.50 -4.16 21.62
CA LYS A 46 -8.10 -4.22 21.19
C LYS A 46 -7.80 -5.46 20.34
N HIS A 47 -8.41 -6.59 20.70
CA HIS A 47 -8.30 -7.84 19.96
C HIS A 47 -8.85 -7.71 18.53
N ASP A 48 -10.03 -7.12 18.38
CA ASP A 48 -10.66 -6.99 17.06
C ASP A 48 -9.91 -5.99 16.17
N MET A 49 -9.36 -4.92 16.76
CA MET A 49 -8.51 -3.97 16.02
C MET A 49 -7.22 -4.63 15.52
N ASP A 50 -6.57 -5.46 16.34
CA ASP A 50 -5.38 -6.20 15.95
C ASP A 50 -5.68 -7.22 14.83
N LEU A 51 -6.76 -7.99 15.00
CA LEU A 51 -7.22 -8.94 13.98
C LEU A 51 -7.53 -8.25 12.64
N MET A 52 -8.23 -7.12 12.68
CA MET A 52 -8.58 -6.38 11.48
C MET A 52 -7.35 -5.77 10.81
N GLN A 53 -6.41 -5.21 11.58
CA GLN A 53 -5.13 -4.75 11.06
C GLN A 53 -4.38 -5.87 10.34
N LYS A 54 -4.23 -7.02 11.00
CA LYS A 54 -3.53 -8.20 10.46
C LYS A 54 -4.19 -8.70 9.18
N THR A 55 -5.52 -8.72 9.16
CA THR A 55 -6.30 -9.14 7.99
C THR A 55 -6.09 -8.19 6.81
N MET A 56 -6.16 -6.88 7.04
CA MET A 56 -5.95 -5.87 5.99
C MET A 56 -4.53 -5.94 5.42
N HIS A 57 -3.51 -5.88 6.29
CA HIS A 57 -2.10 -5.93 5.87
C HIS A 57 -1.76 -7.26 5.18
N GLY A 58 -2.25 -8.38 5.73
CA GLY A 58 -2.06 -9.70 5.15
C GLY A 58 -2.71 -9.84 3.77
N THR A 59 -3.90 -9.28 3.58
CA THR A 59 -4.59 -9.27 2.28
C THR A 59 -3.80 -8.46 1.25
N GLU A 60 -3.36 -7.26 1.62
CA GLU A 60 -2.58 -6.39 0.75
C GLU A 60 -1.22 -7.01 0.37
N THR A 61 -0.52 -7.61 1.34
CA THR A 61 0.74 -8.33 1.11
C THR A 61 0.53 -9.47 0.10
N LYS A 62 -0.53 -10.26 0.26
CA LYS A 62 -0.86 -11.36 -0.66
C LYS A 62 -1.21 -10.84 -2.06
N PHE A 63 -1.98 -9.77 -2.16
CA PHE A 63 -2.32 -9.13 -3.42
C PHE A 63 -1.05 -8.74 -4.20
N TYR A 64 -0.12 -8.02 -3.56
CA TYR A 64 1.11 -7.61 -4.22
C TYR A 64 1.99 -8.78 -4.64
N ARG A 65 2.12 -9.82 -3.80
CA ARG A 65 2.85 -11.04 -4.16
C ARG A 65 2.23 -11.76 -5.36
N LEU A 66 0.89 -11.80 -5.45
CA LEU A 66 0.19 -12.36 -6.61
C LEU A 66 0.46 -11.55 -7.87
N MET A 67 0.38 -10.22 -7.78
CA MET A 67 0.62 -9.34 -8.93
C MET A 67 2.05 -9.45 -9.48
N GLN A 68 3.04 -9.69 -8.62
CA GLN A 68 4.42 -9.93 -9.06
C GLN A 68 4.62 -11.29 -9.76
N ALA A 69 3.70 -12.24 -9.56
CA ALA A 69 3.78 -13.59 -10.13
C ALA A 69 2.98 -13.75 -11.44
N VAL A 70 2.25 -12.73 -11.89
CA VAL A 70 1.43 -12.77 -13.10
C VAL A 70 2.23 -12.23 -14.28
N ASP A 71 2.51 -13.08 -15.27
CA ASP A 71 3.30 -12.74 -16.49
C ASP A 71 2.49 -12.00 -17.57
N HIS A 72 1.15 -11.91 -17.44
CA HIS A 72 0.27 -11.28 -18.44
C HIS A 72 -0.16 -9.87 -18.00
N GLU A 73 -0.10 -8.92 -18.95
CA GLU A 73 -0.43 -7.48 -18.81
C GLU A 73 -0.55 -7.01 -17.35
N PRO A 74 0.57 -6.68 -16.70
CA PRO A 74 0.54 -6.35 -15.29
C PRO A 74 -0.34 -5.12 -15.09
N LEU A 75 -1.32 -5.22 -14.17
CA LEU A 75 -1.90 -4.04 -13.59
C LEU A 75 -0.74 -3.12 -13.16
N LEU A 76 -0.87 -1.83 -13.42
CA LEU A 76 0.14 -0.83 -13.08
C LEU A 76 0.20 -0.66 -11.54
N VAL A 77 0.83 -1.62 -10.87
CA VAL A 77 1.12 -1.60 -9.44
C VAL A 77 2.55 -1.11 -9.22
N PRO A 78 2.83 -0.44 -8.08
CA PRO A 78 4.20 -0.10 -7.71
C PRO A 78 5.11 -1.33 -7.71
N ILE A 79 6.38 -1.15 -8.09
CA ILE A 79 7.38 -2.18 -7.83
C ILE A 79 7.45 -2.42 -6.32
N ILE A 80 7.35 -3.68 -5.90
CA ILE A 80 7.40 -4.07 -4.49
C ILE A 80 8.77 -4.67 -4.19
N TYR A 81 9.56 -3.95 -3.39
CA TYR A 81 10.90 -4.37 -2.98
C TYR A 81 10.87 -5.37 -1.83
N ALA A 82 9.88 -5.25 -0.94
CA ALA A 82 9.64 -6.19 0.13
C ALA A 82 8.16 -6.18 0.55
N ALA A 83 7.62 -7.34 0.89
CA ALA A 83 6.28 -7.50 1.43
C ALA A 83 6.32 -8.53 2.56
N ILE A 84 6.49 -8.04 3.79
CA ILE A 84 6.60 -8.83 5.01
C ILE A 84 5.24 -8.83 5.71
N ASP A 85 4.71 -10.02 5.98
CA ASP A 85 3.39 -10.19 6.59
C ASP A 85 3.41 -10.04 8.12
N CYS A 86 2.23 -10.06 8.73
CA CYS A 86 2.05 -9.89 10.17
C CYS A 86 2.42 -11.09 11.03
N THR A 87 3.01 -12.15 10.46
CA THR A 87 3.62 -13.22 11.26
C THR A 87 5.06 -12.90 11.67
N SER A 88 5.68 -11.92 11.00
CA SER A 88 6.97 -11.35 11.37
C SER A 88 6.86 -10.36 12.54
N GLU A 89 7.97 -10.13 13.25
CA GLU A 89 8.08 -9.07 14.26
C GLU A 89 7.89 -7.68 13.64
N ASP A 90 8.44 -7.46 12.45
CA ASP A 90 8.39 -6.19 11.72
C ASP A 90 7.63 -6.31 10.39
N PRO A 91 6.29 -6.31 10.42
CA PRO A 91 5.49 -6.32 9.20
C PRO A 91 5.61 -4.99 8.45
N VAL A 92 5.99 -5.06 7.18
CA VAL A 92 6.19 -3.88 6.34
C VAL A 92 6.02 -4.22 4.86
N ILE A 93 5.48 -3.29 4.11
CA ILE A 93 5.54 -3.30 2.65
C ILE A 93 6.43 -2.15 2.20
N VAL A 94 7.44 -2.45 1.40
CA VAL A 94 8.37 -1.49 0.81
C VAL A 94 8.09 -1.45 -0.69
N MET A 95 7.74 -0.28 -1.19
CA MET A 95 7.28 -0.10 -2.56
C MET A 95 7.94 1.11 -3.22
N GLU A 96 7.90 1.12 -4.56
CA GLU A 96 8.35 2.18 -5.42
C GLU A 96 7.78 3.53 -5.01
N ASP A 97 8.67 4.53 -4.93
CA ASP A 97 8.29 5.91 -4.70
C ASP A 97 8.12 6.62 -6.04
N TYR A 98 6.87 6.92 -6.37
CA TYR A 98 6.58 7.72 -7.54
C TYR A 98 6.72 9.20 -7.23
N HIS A 99 7.78 9.79 -7.78
CA HIS A 99 7.96 11.24 -7.83
C HIS A 99 7.13 11.85 -8.97
N ASP A 100 6.76 13.12 -8.82
CA ASP A 100 6.17 13.95 -9.87
C ASP A 100 4.85 13.44 -10.50
N CYS A 101 4.08 12.65 -9.76
CA CYS A 101 2.74 12.24 -10.18
C CYS A 101 1.65 13.26 -9.78
N PHE A 102 0.80 13.63 -10.74
CA PHE A 102 -0.42 14.39 -10.48
C PHE A 102 -1.51 13.46 -9.92
N VAL A 103 -1.98 13.73 -8.71
CA VAL A 103 -3.10 12.99 -8.12
C VAL A 103 -4.41 13.53 -8.69
N VAL A 104 -5.02 12.77 -9.60
CA VAL A 104 -6.36 13.07 -10.12
C VAL A 104 -7.38 12.32 -9.26
N LYS A 105 -8.10 13.05 -8.41
CA LYS A 105 -9.20 12.48 -7.63
C LYS A 105 -10.39 12.23 -8.57
N ASN A 106 -10.64 10.98 -8.94
CA ASN A 106 -11.83 10.64 -9.70
C ASN A 106 -13.03 10.56 -8.74
N THR A 107 -13.92 11.53 -8.80
CA THR A 107 -15.15 11.60 -7.99
C THR A 107 -16.35 10.89 -8.64
N GLY A 108 -16.18 10.36 -9.86
CA GLY A 108 -17.16 9.50 -10.51
C GLY A 108 -17.14 8.07 -9.96
N ALA A 109 -18.30 7.40 -10.00
CA ALA A 109 -18.38 5.97 -9.69
C ALA A 109 -17.36 5.17 -10.53
N PHE A 110 -16.79 4.14 -9.92
CA PHE A 110 -15.87 3.23 -10.60
C PHE A 110 -16.56 2.60 -11.82
N THR A 111 -15.99 2.73 -13.01
CA THR A 111 -16.52 2.16 -14.26
C THR A 111 -15.50 1.20 -14.87
N GLU A 112 -15.95 0.09 -15.46
CA GLU A 112 -15.07 -0.91 -16.09
C GLU A 112 -14.12 -0.32 -17.14
N LYS A 113 -14.54 0.76 -17.83
CA LYS A 113 -13.70 1.47 -18.81
C LYS A 113 -12.48 2.14 -18.19
N GLN A 114 -12.49 2.41 -16.90
CA GLN A 114 -11.28 2.87 -16.21
C GLN A 114 -10.24 1.77 -16.27
N VAL A 115 -10.60 0.50 -15.99
CA VAL A 115 -9.71 -0.67 -15.98
C VAL A 115 -8.95 -0.86 -17.31
N SER A 116 -9.57 -0.48 -18.43
CA SER A 116 -9.09 -0.83 -19.77
C SER A 116 -8.65 0.31 -20.69
N SER A 117 -8.93 1.59 -20.38
CA SER A 117 -8.92 2.63 -21.45
C SER A 117 -8.34 3.99 -21.08
N TYR A 118 -7.64 4.12 -19.96
CA TYR A 118 -6.80 5.29 -19.69
C TYR A 118 -5.44 4.81 -19.20
N PRO A 119 -4.31 5.48 -19.53
CA PRO A 119 -3.15 5.39 -18.66
C PRO A 119 -3.64 5.89 -17.31
N PHE A 120 -3.95 4.96 -16.39
CA PHE A 120 -4.44 5.31 -15.07
C PHE A 120 -3.39 6.22 -14.43
N TYR A 121 -3.71 7.51 -14.38
CA TYR A 121 -3.07 8.38 -13.42
C TYR A 121 -3.39 7.80 -12.04
N LYS A 122 -2.33 7.27 -11.43
CA LYS A 122 -2.25 6.41 -10.25
C LYS A 122 -3.26 6.80 -9.18
N LEU A 123 -4.28 5.96 -9.04
CA LEU A 123 -5.29 6.08 -8.00
C LEU A 123 -4.69 5.59 -6.67
N PHE A 124 -4.22 6.52 -5.84
CA PHE A 124 -3.88 6.21 -4.44
C PHE A 124 -5.11 6.40 -3.56
N LEU A 125 -5.51 5.33 -2.86
CA LEU A 125 -6.39 5.41 -1.71
C LEU A 125 -5.58 6.00 -0.53
N LEU A 126 -5.78 7.29 -0.27
CA LEU A 126 -5.43 7.94 0.99
C LEU A 126 -6.54 7.68 2.03
#